data_AF-A0AAW5XP36-F1
#
_entry.id   AF-A0AAW5XP36-F1
#
_cell.length_a   1.000
_cell.length_b   1.000
_cell.length_c   1.000
_cell.angle_alpha   90.00
_cell.angle_beta   90.00
_cell.angle_gamma   90.00
#
_symmetry.space_group_name_H-M   'P 1'
#
loop_
_entity.id
_entity.type
_entity.pdbx_description
1 polymer ?
#
loop_
_entity_poly.entity_id
_entity_poly.type
_entity_poly.pdbx_seq_one_letter_code
_entity_poly.pdbx_strand_id
1 'polypeptide(L)'
;MKTTTKEKRNTIIMLLLSAAIGIFSPLLMYITLTRKSEVYKYHCRKAFNFHLLIFLLFNISSRISDVLFWIVFAFEVVQVIIVAWKVIRDEPYRYFIRIPVFKEDKYIVEGE
;
A
#
# COMPACT_ATOMS: atom_id res chain seq x y z
N MET A 1 -3.42 11.07 13.60
CA MET A 1 -4.81 10.60 13.83
C MET A 1 -4.76 9.34 14.67
N LYS A 2 -5.63 9.20 15.68
CA LYS A 2 -5.66 7.98 16.51
C LYS A 2 -6.42 6.88 15.77
N THR A 3 -5.71 5.94 15.16
CA THR A 3 -6.34 4.82 14.44
C THR A 3 -6.99 3.87 15.43
N THR A 4 -8.16 3.34 15.09
CA THR A 4 -8.78 2.29 15.90
C THR A 4 -8.08 0.95 15.67
N THR A 5 -8.10 0.05 16.66
CA THR A 5 -7.55 -1.32 16.52
C THR A 5 -8.16 -2.06 15.33
N LYS A 6 -9.44 -1.81 15.04
CA LYS A 6 -10.14 -2.39 13.88
C LYS A 6 -9.59 -1.86 12.55
N GLU A 7 -9.35 -0.56 12.45
CA GLU A 7 -8.78 0.05 11.24
C GLU A 7 -7.36 -0.43 10.98
N LYS A 8 -6.52 -0.47 12.02
CA LYS A 8 -5.16 -1.02 11.93
C LYS A 8 -5.18 -2.46 11.40
N ARG A 9 -5.98 -3.32 12.03
CA ARG A 9 -6.08 -4.73 11.66
C ARG A 9 -6.51 -4.88 10.21
N ASN A 10 -7.54 -4.15 9.78
CA ASN A 10 -8.03 -4.22 8.40
C ASN A 10 -6.99 -3.70 7.39
N THR A 11 -6.27 -2.62 7.70
CA THR A 11 -5.17 -2.12 6.86
C THR A 11 -4.04 -3.15 6.76
N ILE A 12 -3.65 -3.79 7.86
CA ILE A 12 -2.62 -4.84 7.85
C ILE A 12 -3.08 -6.03 7.02
N ILE A 13 -4.33 -6.48 7.19
CA ILE A 13 -4.90 -7.57 6.37
C ILE A 13 -4.88 -7.19 4.89
N MET A 14 -5.24 -5.96 4.54
CA MET A 14 -5.18 -5.47 3.15
C MET A 14 -3.75 -5.50 2.61
N LEU A 15 -2.75 -5.06 3.38
CA LEU A 15 -1.35 -5.06 2.96
C LEU A 15 -0.81 -6.49 2.79
N LEU A 16 -1.13 -7.40 3.70
CA LEU A 16 -0.71 -8.80 3.59
C LEU A 16 -1.39 -9.49 2.41
N LEU A 17 -2.69 -9.23 2.21
CA LEU A 17 -3.44 -9.76 1.09
C LEU A 17 -2.92 -9.18 -0.24
N SER A 18 -2.46 -7.93 -0.26
CA SER A 18 -1.93 -7.31 -1.48
C SER A 18 -0.61 -7.93 -1.93
N ALA A 19 0.17 -8.57 -1.05
CA ALA A 19 1.32 -9.37 -1.49
C ALA A 19 0.91 -10.63 -2.30
N ALA A 20 -0.33 -11.11 -2.12
CA ALA A 20 -0.85 -12.28 -2.85
C ALA A 20 -1.66 -11.88 -4.09
N ILE A 21 -2.52 -10.86 -3.99
CA ILE A 21 -3.44 -10.46 -5.06
C ILE A 21 -3.12 -9.06 -5.65
N GLY A 22 -1.98 -8.49 -5.31
CA GLY A 22 -1.51 -7.21 -5.81
C GLY A 22 -2.49 -6.06 -5.59
N ILE A 23 -2.70 -5.27 -6.65
CA ILE A 23 -3.55 -4.07 -6.68
C ILE A 23 -5.02 -4.34 -6.33
N PHE A 24 -5.51 -5.58 -6.47
CA PHE A 24 -6.90 -5.91 -6.20
C PHE A 24 -7.28 -5.78 -4.72
N SER A 25 -6.34 -6.03 -3.80
CA SER A 25 -6.57 -5.89 -2.36
C SER A 25 -6.91 -4.44 -1.95
N PRO A 26 -6.05 -3.43 -2.21
CA PRO A 26 -6.38 -2.05 -1.89
C PRO A 26 -7.58 -1.52 -2.67
N LEU A 27 -7.85 -2.01 -3.90
CA LEU A 27 -9.06 -1.67 -4.65
C LEU A 27 -10.34 -2.16 -3.96
N LEU A 28 -10.39 -3.42 -3.55
CA LEU A 28 -11.54 -4.02 -2.90
C LEU A 28 -11.84 -3.31 -1.58
N MET A 29 -10.80 -3.05 -0.79
CA MET A 29 -10.94 -2.27 0.43
C MET A 29 -11.34 -0.82 0.14
N TYR A 30 -10.82 -0.23 -0.94
CA TYR A 30 -11.20 1.11 -1.37
C TYR A 30 -12.70 1.21 -1.63
N ILE A 31 -13.28 0.27 -2.39
CA ILE A 31 -14.70 0.28 -2.75
C ILE A 31 -15.60 0.01 -1.53
N THR A 32 -15.20 -0.89 -0.64
CA THR A 32 -16.06 -1.37 0.46
C THR A 32 -16.02 -0.52 1.73
N LEU A 33 -14.85 0.07 2.07
CA LEU A 33 -14.62 0.63 3.41
C LEU A 33 -14.28 2.13 3.43
N THR A 34 -13.94 2.76 2.30
CA THR A 34 -13.48 4.17 2.31
C THR A 34 -14.57 5.18 2.58
N ARG A 35 -15.84 4.86 2.29
CA ARG A 35 -16.97 5.71 2.70
C ARG A 35 -17.17 5.76 4.21
N LYS A 36 -16.51 4.89 4.98
CA LYS A 36 -16.69 4.76 6.43
C LYS A 36 -15.60 5.46 7.24
N SER A 37 -14.43 5.74 6.65
CA SER A 37 -13.30 6.37 7.35
C SER A 37 -12.26 6.93 6.39
N GLU A 38 -11.79 8.14 6.67
CA GLU A 38 -10.68 8.78 5.95
C GLU A 38 -9.35 8.02 6.14
N VAL A 39 -9.22 7.21 7.21
CA VAL A 39 -8.07 6.32 7.46
C VAL A 39 -7.92 5.28 6.37
N TYR A 40 -9.03 4.61 6.06
CA TYR A 40 -9.06 3.60 5.02
C TYR A 40 -8.76 4.23 3.67
N LYS A 41 -9.32 5.41 3.39
CA LYS A 41 -9.07 6.15 2.16
C LYS A 41 -7.59 6.51 2.02
N TYR A 42 -6.95 6.96 3.09
CA TYR A 42 -5.53 7.26 3.13
C TYR A 42 -4.66 6.03 2.83
N HIS A 43 -4.86 4.93 3.57
CA HIS A 43 -4.06 3.72 3.39
C HIS A 43 -4.30 3.06 2.03
N CYS A 44 -5.54 2.98 1.57
CA CYS A 44 -5.87 2.44 0.25
C CYS A 44 -5.26 3.27 -0.87
N ARG A 45 -5.33 4.61 -0.84
CA ARG A 45 -4.71 5.46 -1.88
C ARG A 45 -3.20 5.27 -1.94
N LYS A 46 -2.52 5.25 -0.78
CA LYS A 46 -1.07 5.00 -0.72
C LYS A 46 -0.72 3.62 -1.24
N ALA A 47 -1.42 2.57 -0.79
CA ALA A 47 -1.18 1.21 -1.23
C ALA A 47 -1.48 1.05 -2.73
N PHE A 48 -2.53 1.67 -3.24
CA PHE A 48 -2.87 1.63 -4.66
C PHE A 48 -1.79 2.29 -5.53
N ASN A 49 -1.32 3.48 -5.16
CA ASN A 49 -0.25 4.18 -5.88
C ASN A 49 1.05 3.35 -5.98
N PHE A 50 1.34 2.56 -4.94
CA PHE A 50 2.46 1.62 -4.93
C PHE A 50 2.18 0.38 -5.78
N HIS A 51 1.07 -0.33 -5.53
CA HIS A 51 0.78 -1.59 -6.23
C HIS A 51 0.48 -1.39 -7.72
N LEU A 52 0.01 -0.20 -8.14
CA LEU A 52 -0.11 0.13 -9.56
C LEU A 52 1.25 0.17 -10.25
N LEU A 53 2.25 0.82 -9.63
CA LEU A 53 3.61 0.84 -10.16
C LEU A 53 4.21 -0.57 -10.18
N ILE A 54 4.07 -1.31 -9.08
CA ILE A 54 4.55 -2.68 -8.98
C ILE A 54 3.90 -3.58 -10.04
N PHE A 55 2.60 -3.43 -10.28
CA PHE A 55 1.88 -4.18 -11.32
C PHE A 55 2.45 -3.91 -12.73
N LEU A 56 2.80 -2.65 -13.04
CA LEU A 56 3.45 -2.30 -14.30
C LEU A 56 4.86 -2.92 -14.39
N LEU A 57 5.64 -2.83 -13.31
CA LEU A 57 6.99 -3.42 -13.25
C LEU A 57 6.96 -4.94 -13.39
N PHE A 58 5.98 -5.63 -12.80
CA PHE A 58 5.79 -7.06 -13.00
C PHE A 58 5.48 -7.41 -14.43
N ASN A 59 4.61 -6.65 -15.09
CA ASN A 59 4.27 -6.87 -16.49
C ASN A 59 5.47 -6.72 -17.42
N ILE A 60 6.35 -5.75 -17.15
CA ILE A 60 7.55 -5.54 -17.95
C ILE A 60 8.59 -6.62 -17.62
N SER A 61 8.90 -6.83 -16.34
CA SER A 61 9.94 -7.77 -15.91
C SER A 61 9.64 -9.21 -16.29
N SER A 62 8.38 -9.67 -16.19
CA SER A 62 7.98 -11.03 -16.57
C SER A 62 8.18 -11.34 -18.06
N ARG A 63 8.29 -10.32 -18.91
CA ARG A 63 8.55 -10.45 -20.36
C ARG A 63 10.03 -10.34 -20.70
N ILE A 64 10.86 -9.85 -19.77
CA ILE A 64 12.29 -9.62 -20.00
C ILE A 64 13.14 -10.72 -19.37
N SER A 65 12.94 -11.03 -18.08
CA SER A 65 13.79 -11.99 -17.36
C SER A 65 13.15 -12.43 -16.04
N ASP A 66 13.26 -13.72 -15.76
CA ASP A 66 12.86 -14.31 -14.48
C ASP A 66 13.61 -13.69 -13.29
N VAL A 67 14.90 -13.34 -13.48
CA VAL A 67 15.70 -12.71 -12.42
C VAL A 67 15.12 -11.33 -12.06
N LEU A 68 14.75 -10.53 -13.07
CA LEU A 68 14.12 -9.23 -12.84
C LEU A 68 12.75 -9.38 -12.18
N PHE A 69 11.98 -10.40 -12.57
CA PHE A 69 10.69 -10.70 -11.93
C PHE A 69 10.86 -10.96 -10.43
N TRP A 70 11.82 -11.82 -10.05
CA TRP A 70 12.10 -12.11 -8.64
C TRP A 70 12.64 -10.91 -7.87
N ILE A 71 13.42 -10.03 -8.50
CA ILE A 71 13.87 -8.77 -7.90
C ILE A 71 12.68 -7.85 -7.58
N VAL A 72 11.75 -7.68 -8.54
CA VAL A 72 10.54 -6.88 -8.32
C VAL A 72 9.66 -7.49 -7.23
N PHE A 73 9.53 -8.81 -7.20
CA PHE A 73 8.79 -9.52 -6.15
C PHE A 73 9.40 -9.35 -4.76
N ALA A 74 10.70 -9.54 -4.62
CA ALA A 74 11.40 -9.33 -3.36
C ALA A 74 11.26 -7.87 -2.88
N PHE A 75 11.37 -6.91 -3.80
CA PHE A 75 11.16 -5.51 -3.50
C PHE A 75 9.74 -5.22 -3.00
N GLU A 76 8.71 -5.79 -3.65
CA GLU A 76 7.33 -5.66 -3.21
C GLU A 76 7.14 -6.16 -1.77
N VAL A 77 7.58 -7.40 -1.49
CA VAL A 77 7.43 -8.04 -0.18
C VAL A 77 8.11 -7.23 0.92
N VAL A 78 9.34 -6.76 0.69
CA VAL A 78 10.08 -5.93 1.66
C VAL A 78 9.33 -4.62 1.96
N GLN A 79 8.81 -3.95 0.94
CA GLN A 79 8.04 -2.71 1.11
C GLN A 79 6.76 -2.94 1.91
N VAL A 80 6.01 -4.00 1.60
CA VAL A 80 4.78 -4.37 2.31
C VAL A 80 5.05 -4.63 3.79
N ILE A 81 6.12 -5.38 4.12
CA ILE A 81 6.51 -5.66 5.51
C ILE A 81 6.88 -4.37 6.26
N ILE A 82 7.70 -3.51 5.65
CA ILE A 82 8.10 -2.23 6.27
C ILE A 82 6.87 -1.36 6.55
N VAL A 83 5.94 -1.28 5.59
CA VAL A 83 4.72 -0.47 5.76
C VAL A 83 3.80 -1.06 6.81
N ALA A 84 3.60 -2.39 6.83
CA ALA A 84 2.81 -3.05 7.86
C ALA A 84 3.38 -2.77 9.26
N TRP A 85 4.70 -2.83 9.42
CA TRP A 85 5.38 -2.48 10.67
C TRP A 85 5.14 -1.02 11.09
N LYS A 86 5.24 -0.07 10.15
CA LYS A 86 4.94 1.34 10.42
C LYS A 86 3.48 1.58 10.81
N VAL A 87 2.53 0.87 10.18
CA VAL A 87 1.11 0.92 10.54
C VAL A 87 0.87 0.41 11.97
N ILE A 88 1.57 -0.64 12.42
CA ILE A 88 1.49 -1.13 13.80
C ILE A 88 1.90 -0.03 14.78
N ARG A 89 2.99 0.68 14.47
CA ARG A 89 3.56 1.77 15.29
C ARG A 89 2.86 3.13 15.16
N ASP A 90 1.78 3.23 14.38
CA ASP A 90 1.13 4.51 14.02
C ASP A 90 2.08 5.55 13.38
N GLU A 91 3.18 5.09 12.79
CA GLU A 91 4.17 5.97 12.19
C GLU A 91 3.74 6.42 10.78
N PRO A 92 4.02 7.67 10.40
CA PRO A 92 3.86 8.10 9.02
C PRO A 92 4.81 7.29 8.13
N TYR A 93 4.29 6.81 7.00
CA TYR A 93 5.06 6.05 6.03
C TYR A 93 4.89 6.57 4.62
N ARG A 94 5.92 6.31 3.81
CA ARG A 94 5.97 6.63 2.40
C ARG A 94 6.60 5.42 1.70
N TYR A 95 5.94 4.88 0.69
CA TYR A 95 6.57 3.88 -0.18
C TYR A 95 7.75 4.52 -0.89
N PHE A 96 8.86 3.78 -1.00
CA PHE A 96 10.10 4.30 -1.60
C PHE A 96 9.91 4.72 -3.05
N ILE A 97 9.15 3.93 -3.82
CA ILE A 97 8.80 4.25 -5.20
C ILE A 97 7.29 4.12 -5.35
N ARG A 98 6.65 5.12 -5.95
CA ARG A 98 5.21 5.11 -6.27
C ARG A 98 4.91 6.13 -7.36
N ILE A 99 3.85 5.89 -8.11
CA ILE A 99 3.27 6.90 -9.01
C ILE A 99 2.12 7.56 -8.25
N PRO A 100 2.15 8.88 -7.99
CA PRO A 100 1.09 9.56 -7.26
C PRO A 100 -0.14 9.77 -8.14
N VAL A 101 -0.85 8.68 -8.48
CA VAL A 101 -2.08 8.74 -9.28
C VAL A 101 -3.20 9.38 -8.47
N PHE A 102 -3.37 8.93 -7.23
CA PHE A 102 -4.17 9.66 -6.26
C PHE A 102 -3.32 10.70 -5.58
N LYS A 103 -3.82 11.95 -5.51
CA LYS A 103 -3.27 12.97 -4.61
C LYS A 103 -3.23 12.36 -3.21
N GLU A 104 -2.01 12.21 -2.70
CA GLU A 104 -1.82 12.18 -1.27
C GLU A 104 -2.21 13.58 -0.81
N ASP A 105 -3.44 13.70 -0.31
CA ASP A 105 -3.86 14.91 0.34
C ASP A 105 -2.73 15.30 1.32
N LYS A 106 -2.26 16.55 1.22
CA LYS A 106 -1.39 17.14 2.24
C LYS A 106 -2.22 17.22 3.51
N TYR A 107 -2.44 16.10 4.17
CA TYR A 107 -2.86 16.09 5.55
C TYR A 107 -1.67 16.60 6.31
N ILE A 108 -1.79 17.87 6.71
CA ILE A 108 -0.92 18.56 7.64
C ILE A 108 -0.68 17.58 8.78
N VAL A 109 0.56 17.12 8.89
CA VAL A 109 1.07 16.51 10.10
C VAL A 109 1.13 17.68 11.09
N GLU A 110 -0.01 18.04 11.66
CA GLU A 110 -0.05 18.94 12.79
C GLU A 110 0.45 18.11 13.96
N GLY A 111 1.74 18.28 14.27
CA GLY A 111 2.43 17.63 15.37
C GLY A 111 3.43 16.55 14.94
N GLU A 112 4.48 16.96 14.23
CA GLU A 112 5.91 16.72 14.56
C GLU A 112 6.82 17.41 13.53
#